data_AF-A0A8I1I807-F1
#
_entry.id   AF-A0A8I1I807-F1
#
_cell.length_a   1.000
_cell.length_b   1.000
_cell.length_c   1.000
_cell.angle_alpha   90.00
_cell.angle_beta   90.00
_cell.angle_gamma   90.00
#
_symmetry.space_group_name_H-M   'P 1'
#
loop_
_entity.id
_entity.type
_entity.pdbx_description
1 polymer ?
#
loop_
_entity_poly.entity_id
_entity_poly.type
_entity_poly.pdbx_seq_one_letter_code
_entity_poly.pdbx_strand_id
1 'polypeptide(L)'
;MIIDFFKAVGTTLVLTANIWGALLVLFWNNKISMPNRYNLYYHVIKYKKFTNIHGLLLFSLILLLVFQLIYVLTHLRESVVNTLTTFVGLFILLISSHLMPWAKIQAVFPKLTSSLQFPYRLTVGAWPLLLLGIGISMTNLMKKNIKLVNMLVIIGLVLAFAQNFAANYTTNRTRALEFLDPHHVVIIQTYSKITKHRKKLQHILRYTNNDQLFEAINHTEPDYMPYTKHASNATYQKKILNQAKHYHY
;
A
#
# COMPACT_ATOMS: atom_id res chain seq x y z
N MET A 1 -34.55 -1.75 -6.29
CA MET A 1 -33.36 -1.29 -5.53
C MET A 1 -32.61 -2.42 -4.82
N ILE A 2 -33.20 -3.17 -3.87
CA ILE A 2 -32.51 -4.29 -3.18
C ILE A 2 -32.19 -5.44 -4.15
N ILE A 3 -33.14 -5.82 -5.00
CA ILE A 3 -32.94 -6.86 -6.01
C ILE A 3 -31.85 -6.45 -7.00
N ASP A 4 -31.85 -5.19 -7.45
CA ASP A 4 -30.86 -4.67 -8.38
C ASP A 4 -29.46 -4.61 -7.75
N PHE A 5 -29.38 -4.30 -6.45
CA PHE A 5 -28.14 -4.39 -5.69
C PHE A 5 -27.60 -5.82 -5.66
N PHE A 6 -28.42 -6.82 -5.31
CA PHE A 6 -27.98 -8.21 -5.32
C PHE A 6 -27.64 -8.72 -6.72
N LYS A 7 -28.36 -8.29 -7.76
CA LYS A 7 -28.00 -8.55 -9.15
C LYS A 7 -26.64 -7.95 -9.48
N ALA A 8 -26.38 -6.70 -9.11
CA ALA A 8 -25.08 -6.05 -9.34
C ALA A 8 -23.94 -6.75 -8.59
N VAL A 9 -24.14 -7.12 -7.32
CA VAL A 9 -23.18 -7.90 -6.53
C VAL A 9 -22.92 -9.26 -7.18
N GLY A 10 -23.97 -9.99 -7.54
CA GLY A 10 -23.87 -11.30 -8.19
C GLY A 10 -23.15 -11.23 -9.53
N THR A 11 -23.52 -10.28 -10.39
CA THR A 11 -22.84 -10.04 -11.67
C THR A 11 -21.36 -9.69 -11.45
N THR A 12 -21.04 -8.86 -10.46
CA THR A 12 -19.65 -8.53 -10.12
C THR A 12 -18.86 -9.77 -9.69
N LEU A 13 -19.44 -10.62 -8.84
CA LEU A 13 -18.80 -11.87 -8.41
C LEU A 13 -18.57 -12.83 -9.58
N VAL A 14 -19.52 -12.95 -10.51
CA VAL A 14 -19.37 -13.77 -11.72
C VAL A 14 -18.30 -13.20 -12.64
N LEU A 15 -18.33 -11.89 -12.92
CA LEU A 15 -17.36 -11.22 -13.78
C LEU A 15 -15.94 -11.21 -13.20
N THR A 16 -15.78 -11.35 -11.88
CA THR A 16 -14.49 -11.44 -11.20
C THR A 16 -14.10 -12.87 -10.82
N ALA A 17 -14.88 -13.88 -11.23
CA ALA A 17 -14.65 -15.30 -10.90
C ALA A 17 -13.33 -15.84 -11.44
N ASN A 18 -12.84 -15.29 -12.55
CA ASN A 18 -11.51 -15.59 -13.06
C ASN A 18 -10.40 -15.20 -12.06
N ILE A 19 -10.60 -14.15 -11.26
CA ILE A 19 -9.63 -13.69 -10.26
C ILE A 19 -9.78 -14.48 -8.97
N TRP A 20 -10.95 -14.41 -8.32
CA TRP A 20 -11.10 -15.05 -7.01
C TRP A 20 -11.16 -16.58 -7.10
N GLY A 21 -11.67 -17.14 -8.21
CA GLY A 21 -11.64 -18.58 -8.47
C GLY A 21 -10.22 -19.10 -8.66
N ALA A 22 -9.38 -18.39 -9.44
CA ALA A 22 -7.97 -18.73 -9.56
C ALA A 22 -7.25 -18.63 -8.20
N LEU A 23 -7.54 -17.59 -7.42
CA LEU A 23 -7.00 -17.45 -6.06
C LEU A 23 -7.46 -18.59 -5.15
N LEU A 24 -8.72 -19.02 -5.20
CA LEU A 24 -9.20 -20.15 -4.40
C LEU A 24 -8.50 -21.46 -4.78
N VAL A 25 -8.37 -21.76 -6.07
CA VAL A 25 -7.65 -22.97 -6.53
C VAL A 25 -6.19 -22.92 -6.08
N LEU A 26 -5.56 -21.75 -6.19
CA LEU A 26 -4.20 -21.51 -5.73
C LEU A 26 -4.08 -21.72 -4.22
N PHE A 27 -4.96 -21.10 -3.41
CA PHE A 27 -4.91 -21.22 -1.96
C PHE A 27 -5.26 -22.61 -1.44
N TRP A 28 -6.18 -23.31 -2.12
CA TRP A 28 -6.59 -24.68 -1.75
C TRP A 28 -5.47 -25.68 -2.00
N ASN A 29 -4.76 -25.56 -3.12
CA ASN A 29 -3.67 -26.44 -3.50
C ASN A 29 -2.28 -25.87 -3.17
N ASN A 30 -2.21 -24.81 -2.36
CA ASN A 30 -0.98 -24.06 -2.19
C ASN A 30 0.05 -24.91 -1.45
N LYS A 31 1.12 -25.27 -2.15
CA LYS A 31 2.32 -25.89 -1.58
C LYS A 31 3.45 -24.89 -1.43
N ILE A 32 3.17 -23.59 -1.40
CA ILE A 32 4.16 -22.53 -1.22
C ILE A 32 4.05 -21.99 0.20
N SER A 33 5.17 -21.74 0.85
CA SER A 33 5.18 -21.14 2.18
C SER A 33 4.50 -19.77 2.15
N MET A 34 3.71 -19.46 3.18
CA MET A 34 3.10 -18.14 3.29
C MET A 34 4.19 -17.05 3.34
N PRO A 35 3.95 -15.89 2.71
CA PRO A 35 4.94 -14.82 2.70
C PRO A 35 5.19 -14.30 4.12
N ASN A 36 6.27 -13.53 4.28
CA ASN A 36 6.78 -13.13 5.60
C ASN A 36 5.69 -12.52 6.50
N ARG A 37 5.86 -12.73 7.82
CA ARG A 37 5.03 -12.11 8.84
C ARG A 37 5.46 -10.67 9.06
N TYR A 38 4.58 -9.75 8.77
CA TYR A 38 4.77 -8.33 9.07
C TYR A 38 3.96 -7.93 10.30
N ASN A 39 4.52 -7.00 11.06
CA ASN A 39 3.76 -6.33 12.10
C ASN A 39 2.81 -5.34 11.44
N LEU A 40 1.51 -5.62 11.55
CA LEU A 40 0.44 -4.88 10.90
C LEU A 40 0.41 -3.42 11.36
N TYR A 41 0.71 -3.16 12.65
CA TYR A 41 0.72 -1.81 13.23
C TYR A 41 1.75 -0.88 12.59
N TYR A 42 2.90 -1.39 12.16
CA TYR A 42 3.91 -0.54 11.53
C TYR A 42 3.55 -0.16 10.08
N HIS A 43 2.71 -0.95 9.42
CA HIS A 43 2.35 -0.83 8.00
C HIS A 43 0.91 -0.32 7.78
N VAL A 44 0.51 0.64 8.60
CA VAL A 44 -0.76 1.36 8.51
C VAL A 44 -0.57 2.72 7.86
N ILE A 45 -1.67 3.36 7.47
CA ILE A 45 -1.64 4.78 7.10
C ILE A 45 -1.26 5.62 8.32
N LYS A 46 -0.24 6.46 8.16
CA LYS A 46 0.21 7.46 9.13
C LYS A 46 0.19 8.84 8.50
N TYR A 47 -0.01 9.86 9.32
CA TYR A 47 0.17 11.24 8.89
C TYR A 47 1.66 11.59 8.86
N LYS A 48 2.14 12.12 7.73
CA LYS A 48 3.41 12.87 7.64
C LYS A 48 3.27 14.03 6.67
N LYS A 49 3.86 15.16 7.02
CA LYS A 49 3.63 16.45 6.36
C LYS A 49 4.21 16.56 4.95
N PHE A 50 5.32 15.88 4.65
CA PHE A 50 6.14 16.14 3.45
C PHE A 50 6.74 14.92 2.74
N THR A 51 6.30 13.70 3.05
CA THR A 51 6.85 12.48 2.43
C THR A 51 5.72 11.66 1.83
N ASN A 52 5.84 11.26 0.56
CA ASN A 52 4.88 10.39 -0.12
C ASN A 52 5.51 9.01 -0.34
N ILE A 53 5.53 8.25 0.75
CA ILE A 53 5.94 6.84 0.80
C ILE A 53 4.69 6.06 1.20
N HIS A 54 4.59 4.80 0.79
CA HIS A 54 3.47 3.92 1.07
C HIS A 54 2.82 4.14 2.46
N GLY A 55 1.51 4.39 2.46
CA GLY A 55 0.75 4.61 3.71
C GLY A 55 0.93 6.00 4.33
N LEU A 56 1.23 7.03 3.54
CA LEU A 56 1.29 8.41 4.03
C LEU A 56 0.16 9.26 3.47
N LEU A 57 -0.46 10.07 4.34
CA LEU A 57 -1.58 10.94 4.00
C LEU A 57 -1.12 12.40 4.08
N LEU A 58 -1.15 13.09 2.94
CA LEU A 58 -0.75 14.49 2.82
C LEU A 58 -1.78 15.44 3.43
N PHE A 59 -1.32 16.62 3.86
CA PHE A 59 -2.18 17.61 4.50
C PHE A 59 -3.36 18.06 3.60
N SER A 60 -3.12 18.33 2.31
CA SER A 60 -4.19 18.68 1.37
C SER A 60 -5.26 17.59 1.22
N LEU A 61 -4.85 16.32 1.25
CA LEU A 61 -5.79 15.20 1.21
C LEU A 61 -6.65 15.16 2.49
N ILE A 62 -6.08 15.46 3.66
CA ILE A 62 -6.86 15.59 4.91
C ILE A 62 -7.91 16.69 4.76
N LEU A 63 -7.52 17.86 4.24
CA LEU A 63 -8.47 18.96 4.03
C LEU A 63 -9.61 18.56 3.09
N LEU A 64 -9.30 17.86 1.99
CA LEU A 64 -10.33 17.35 1.07
C LEU A 64 -11.25 16.32 1.74
N LEU A 65 -10.71 15.45 2.60
CA LEU A 65 -11.51 14.46 3.34
C LEU A 65 -12.44 15.13 4.37
N VAL A 66 -11.94 16.12 5.11
CA VAL A 66 -12.74 16.90 6.06
C VAL A 66 -13.85 17.65 5.33
N PHE A 67 -13.51 18.33 4.23
CA PHE A 67 -14.48 18.98 3.36
C PHE A 67 -15.55 18.00 2.87
N GLN A 68 -15.14 16.84 2.37
CA GLN A 68 -16.06 15.83 1.85
C GLN A 68 -17.00 15.30 2.93
N LEU A 69 -16.47 15.05 4.13
CA LEU A 69 -17.27 14.61 5.26
C LEU A 69 -18.30 15.67 5.66
N ILE A 70 -17.90 16.94 5.78
CA ILE A 70 -18.82 18.05 6.10
C ILE A 70 -19.90 18.19 5.03
N TYR A 71 -19.53 18.12 3.74
CA TYR A 71 -20.47 18.24 2.63
C TYR A 71 -21.51 17.13 2.66
N VAL A 72 -21.08 15.87 2.81
CA VAL A 72 -22.00 14.73 2.85
C VAL A 72 -22.91 14.79 4.08
N LEU A 73 -22.39 15.13 5.26
CA LEU A 73 -23.20 15.25 6.48
C LEU A 73 -24.27 16.36 6.37
N THR A 74 -24.00 17.42 5.62
CA THR A 74 -24.96 18.52 5.40
C THR A 74 -25.93 18.25 4.24
N HIS A 75 -25.60 17.34 3.32
CA HIS A 75 -26.38 17.05 2.10
C HIS A 75 -26.72 15.56 1.96
N LEU A 76 -26.91 14.83 3.07
CA LEU A 76 -27.10 13.37 3.13
C LEU A 76 -28.20 12.83 2.19
N ARG A 77 -29.20 13.66 1.88
CA ARG A 77 -30.37 13.27 1.08
C ARG A 77 -30.27 13.66 -0.39
N GLU A 78 -29.27 14.45 -0.80
CA GLU A 78 -29.15 14.92 -2.18
C GLU A 78 -28.56 13.87 -3.13
N SER A 79 -27.67 13.02 -2.63
CA SER A 79 -27.06 11.95 -3.42
C SER A 79 -26.73 10.74 -2.57
N VAL A 80 -27.50 9.66 -2.77
CA VAL A 80 -27.24 8.35 -2.16
C VAL A 80 -25.87 7.83 -2.59
N VAL A 81 -25.50 8.05 -3.86
CA VAL A 81 -24.20 7.63 -4.40
C VAL A 81 -23.05 8.36 -3.71
N ASN A 82 -23.13 9.69 -3.55
CA ASN A 82 -22.09 10.46 -2.87
C ASN A 82 -21.94 10.02 -1.41
N THR A 83 -23.06 9.81 -0.74
CA THR A 83 -23.10 9.36 0.66
C THR A 83 -22.48 7.98 0.81
N LEU A 84 -22.87 7.03 -0.03
CA LEU A 84 -22.37 5.65 0.00
C LEU A 84 -20.88 5.57 -0.30
N THR A 85 -20.43 6.22 -1.39
CA THR A 85 -19.02 6.22 -1.79
C THR A 85 -18.13 6.85 -0.71
N THR A 86 -18.60 7.92 -0.07
CA THR A 86 -17.88 8.58 1.04
C THR A 86 -17.78 7.69 2.26
N PHE A 87 -18.88 7.14 2.76
CA PHE A 87 -18.85 6.31 3.97
C PHE A 87 -18.10 4.99 3.77
N VAL A 88 -18.28 4.32 2.64
CA VAL A 88 -17.53 3.09 2.33
C VAL A 88 -16.04 3.41 2.18
N GLY A 89 -15.69 4.51 1.48
CA GLY A 89 -14.31 4.95 1.35
C GLY A 89 -13.66 5.30 2.69
N LEU A 90 -14.36 6.04 3.55
CA LEU A 90 -13.88 6.40 4.90
C LEU A 90 -13.76 5.18 5.80
N PHE A 91 -14.66 4.21 5.71
CA PHE A 91 -14.59 2.96 6.45
C PHE A 91 -13.34 2.15 6.07
N ILE A 92 -13.08 1.99 4.77
CA ILE A 92 -11.86 1.33 4.28
C ILE A 92 -10.61 2.09 4.76
N LEU A 93 -10.63 3.42 4.66
CA LEU A 93 -9.54 4.28 5.13
C LEU A 93 -9.27 4.10 6.63
N LEU A 94 -10.34 4.02 7.44
CA LEU A 94 -10.25 3.79 8.88
C LEU A 94 -9.58 2.45 9.20
N ILE A 95 -10.02 1.37 8.56
CA ILE A 95 -9.39 0.03 8.71
C ILE A 95 -7.92 0.06 8.27
N SER A 96 -7.59 0.84 7.24
CA SER A 96 -6.22 0.97 6.74
C SER A 96 -5.30 1.79 7.66
N SER A 97 -5.86 2.56 8.61
CA SER A 97 -5.15 3.58 9.38
C SER A 97 -4.63 3.09 10.73
N HIS A 98 -3.80 3.92 11.36
CA HIS A 98 -3.33 3.70 12.73
C HIS A 98 -4.45 3.72 13.79
N LEU A 99 -5.65 4.22 13.46
CA LEU A 99 -6.80 4.23 14.36
C LEU A 99 -7.34 2.83 14.61
N MET A 100 -7.15 1.90 13.65
CA MET A 100 -7.54 0.51 13.82
C MET A 100 -6.54 -0.18 14.78
N PRO A 101 -7.00 -0.91 15.82
CA PRO A 101 -6.14 -1.52 16.83
C PRO A 101 -5.46 -2.80 16.31
N TRP A 102 -4.70 -2.68 15.23
CA TRP A 102 -4.04 -3.77 14.53
C TRP A 102 -3.13 -4.60 15.43
N ALA A 103 -2.52 -4.00 16.46
CA ALA A 103 -1.73 -4.74 17.44
C ALA A 103 -2.57 -5.79 18.21
N LYS A 104 -3.79 -5.42 18.63
CA LYS A 104 -4.72 -6.34 19.32
C LYS A 104 -5.28 -7.38 18.35
N ILE A 105 -5.67 -6.94 17.16
CA ILE A 105 -6.21 -7.83 16.11
C ILE A 105 -5.19 -8.89 15.72
N GLN A 106 -3.92 -8.48 15.55
CA GLN A 106 -2.82 -9.38 15.23
C GLN A 106 -2.57 -10.41 16.35
N ALA A 107 -2.75 -10.03 17.62
CA ALA A 107 -2.60 -10.96 18.74
C ALA A 107 -3.68 -12.05 18.73
N VAL A 108 -4.92 -11.72 18.34
CA VAL A 108 -6.03 -12.68 18.23
C VAL A 108 -5.96 -13.50 16.93
N PHE A 109 -5.56 -12.86 15.83
CA PHE A 109 -5.53 -13.47 14.49
C PHE A 109 -4.12 -13.41 13.87
N PRO A 110 -3.16 -14.21 14.37
CA PRO A 110 -1.77 -14.14 13.93
C PRO A 110 -1.56 -14.47 12.45
N LYS A 111 -2.48 -15.21 11.81
CA LYS A 111 -2.44 -15.49 10.36
C LYS A 111 -2.52 -14.23 9.50
N LEU A 112 -3.12 -13.14 10.01
CA LEU A 112 -3.20 -11.86 9.28
C LEU A 112 -1.83 -11.24 9.02
N THR A 113 -0.83 -11.56 9.83
CA THR A 113 0.55 -11.05 9.66
C THR A 113 1.19 -11.49 8.35
N SER A 114 0.82 -12.67 7.84
CA SER A 114 1.32 -13.22 6.59
C SER A 114 0.33 -13.08 5.44
N SER A 115 -0.99 -13.00 5.69
CA SER A 115 -1.98 -12.83 4.62
C SER A 115 -2.22 -11.37 4.25
N LEU A 116 -2.58 -10.52 5.22
CA LEU A 116 -2.86 -9.10 4.97
C LEU A 116 -1.56 -8.30 4.82
N GLN A 117 -0.58 -8.56 5.69
CA GLN A 117 0.76 -7.97 5.79
C GLN A 117 0.83 -6.44 5.96
N PHE A 118 0.15 -5.68 5.11
CA PHE A 118 0.25 -4.25 4.95
C PHE A 118 -1.14 -3.60 4.89
N PRO A 119 -1.73 -3.23 6.04
CA PRO A 119 -3.05 -2.60 6.08
C PRO A 119 -3.19 -1.37 5.18
N TYR A 120 -2.11 -0.59 4.97
CA TYR A 120 -2.15 0.56 4.06
C TYR A 120 -2.56 0.19 2.62
N ARG A 121 -2.39 -1.06 2.16
CA ARG A 121 -2.76 -1.49 0.79
C ARG A 121 -4.25 -1.43 0.53
N LEU A 122 -5.08 -1.50 1.57
CA LEU A 122 -6.53 -1.35 1.47
C LEU A 122 -6.92 0.05 0.94
N THR A 123 -6.02 1.04 1.00
CA THR A 123 -6.22 2.37 0.39
C THR A 123 -6.49 2.35 -1.11
N VAL A 124 -6.07 1.29 -1.81
CA VAL A 124 -6.37 1.10 -3.25
C VAL A 124 -7.88 1.09 -3.48
N GLY A 125 -8.67 0.59 -2.52
CA GLY A 125 -10.13 0.69 -2.57
C GLY A 125 -10.69 2.01 -2.05
N ALA A 126 -10.04 2.62 -1.05
CA ALA A 126 -10.52 3.86 -0.42
C ALA A 126 -10.42 5.08 -1.35
N TRP A 127 -9.28 5.29 -2.01
CA TRP A 127 -9.02 6.52 -2.77
C TRP A 127 -9.95 6.72 -3.97
N PRO A 128 -10.24 5.70 -4.82
CA PRO A 128 -11.18 5.88 -5.92
C PRO A 128 -12.57 6.30 -5.45
N LEU A 129 -13.06 5.70 -4.36
CA LEU A 129 -14.38 6.02 -3.79
C LEU A 129 -14.42 7.44 -3.21
N LEU A 130 -13.39 7.82 -2.45
CA LEU A 130 -13.31 9.15 -1.84
C LEU A 130 -13.15 10.26 -2.88
N LEU A 131 -12.32 10.05 -3.90
CA LEU A 131 -12.14 10.99 -5.00
C LEU A 131 -13.41 11.11 -5.86
N LEU A 132 -14.13 10.00 -6.08
CA LEU A 132 -15.44 10.03 -6.74
C LEU A 132 -16.43 10.87 -5.93
N GLY A 133 -16.53 10.64 -4.62
CA GLY A 133 -17.39 11.44 -3.74
C GLY A 133 -17.04 12.93 -3.78
N ILE A 134 -15.74 13.26 -3.66
CA ILE A 134 -15.24 14.64 -3.77
C ILE A 134 -15.65 15.26 -5.12
N GLY A 135 -15.47 14.52 -6.22
CA GLY A 135 -15.84 14.98 -7.56
C GLY A 135 -17.34 15.28 -7.69
N ILE A 136 -18.21 14.44 -7.12
CA ILE A 136 -19.66 14.66 -7.10
C ILE A 136 -19.99 15.93 -6.29
N SER A 137 -19.44 16.07 -5.08
CA SER A 137 -19.66 17.22 -4.21
C SER A 137 -19.22 18.54 -4.86
N MET A 138 -18.02 18.56 -5.44
CA MET A 138 -17.49 19.72 -6.14
C MET A 138 -18.32 20.09 -7.37
N THR A 139 -18.76 19.10 -8.15
CA THR A 139 -19.63 19.32 -9.32
C THR A 139 -20.95 19.95 -8.89
N ASN A 140 -21.56 19.45 -7.81
CA ASN A 140 -22.81 20.00 -7.29
C ASN A 140 -22.66 21.43 -6.77
N LEU A 141 -21.56 21.74 -6.10
CA LEU A 141 -21.26 23.11 -5.68
C LEU A 141 -21.07 24.04 -6.88
N MET A 142 -20.33 23.60 -7.90
CA MET A 142 -20.06 24.42 -9.09
C MET A 142 -21.31 24.69 -9.92
N LYS A 143 -22.29 23.77 -9.92
CA LYS A 143 -23.61 23.98 -10.56
C LYS A 143 -24.37 25.18 -9.98
N LYS A 144 -24.14 25.54 -8.71
CA LYS A 144 -24.76 26.74 -8.10
C LYS A 144 -24.20 28.05 -8.68
N ASN A 145 -23.11 27.97 -9.44
CA ASN A 145 -22.47 29.06 -10.18
C ASN A 145 -22.11 30.30 -9.33
N ILE A 146 -21.77 30.06 -8.05
CA ILE A 146 -21.33 31.12 -7.14
C ILE A 146 -19.82 31.33 -7.36
N LYS A 147 -19.43 32.51 -7.88
CA LYS A 147 -18.04 32.81 -8.29
C LYS A 147 -17.00 32.51 -7.21
N LEU A 148 -17.26 32.91 -5.96
CA LEU A 148 -16.37 32.66 -4.83
C LEU A 148 -16.20 31.15 -4.54
N VAL A 149 -17.30 30.40 -4.55
CA VAL A 149 -17.28 28.95 -4.30
C VAL A 149 -16.50 28.22 -5.40
N ASN A 150 -16.75 28.56 -6.66
CA ASN A 150 -16.05 27.96 -7.80
C ASN A 150 -14.54 28.20 -7.70
N MET A 151 -14.14 29.43 -7.38
CA MET A 151 -12.74 29.79 -7.17
C MET A 151 -12.10 28.99 -6.03
N LEU A 152 -12.77 28.88 -4.87
CA LEU A 152 -12.25 28.12 -3.72
C LEU A 152 -12.10 26.62 -4.04
N VAL A 153 -13.06 26.03 -4.76
CA VAL A 153 -12.99 24.62 -5.21
C VAL A 153 -11.78 24.42 -6.13
N ILE A 154 -11.60 25.29 -7.13
CA ILE A 154 -10.47 25.21 -8.07
C ILE A 154 -9.13 25.36 -7.33
N ILE A 155 -8.99 26.36 -6.45
CA ILE A 155 -7.78 26.56 -5.66
C ILE A 155 -7.48 25.33 -4.80
N GLY A 156 -8.49 24.76 -4.13
CA GLY A 156 -8.33 23.55 -3.32
C GLY A 156 -7.83 22.36 -4.12
N LEU A 157 -8.37 22.15 -5.32
CA LEU A 157 -7.93 21.10 -6.24
C LEU A 157 -6.48 21.32 -6.73
N VAL A 158 -6.15 22.55 -7.13
CA VAL A 158 -4.80 22.90 -7.59
C VAL A 158 -3.78 22.69 -6.48
N LEU A 159 -4.08 23.11 -5.24
CA LEU A 159 -3.20 22.91 -4.10
C LEU A 159 -3.03 21.42 -3.75
N ALA A 160 -4.11 20.63 -3.81
CA ALA A 160 -4.04 19.20 -3.57
C ALA A 160 -3.19 18.49 -4.63
N PHE A 161 -3.38 18.84 -5.90
CA PHE A 161 -2.57 18.32 -7.00
C PHE A 161 -1.10 18.74 -6.86
N ALA A 162 -0.83 20.02 -6.63
CA ALA A 162 0.53 20.55 -6.51
C ALA A 162 1.30 19.91 -5.35
N GLN A 163 0.67 19.71 -4.19
CA GLN A 163 1.33 19.05 -3.06
C GLN A 163 1.61 17.57 -3.36
N ASN A 164 0.67 16.86 -3.99
CA ASN A 164 0.89 15.47 -4.40
C ASN A 164 2.01 15.36 -5.43
N PHE A 165 2.00 16.24 -6.43
CA PHE A 165 3.04 16.27 -7.46
C PHE A 165 4.42 16.57 -6.86
N ALA A 166 4.54 17.60 -6.03
CA ALA A 166 5.78 17.96 -5.35
C ALA A 166 6.30 16.81 -4.47
N ALA A 167 5.44 16.19 -3.67
CA ALA A 167 5.84 15.09 -2.79
C ALA A 167 6.29 13.85 -3.58
N ASN A 168 5.61 13.52 -4.67
CA ASN A 168 6.03 12.42 -5.56
C ASN A 168 7.35 12.75 -6.27
N TYR A 169 7.49 13.96 -6.81
CA TYR A 169 8.71 14.39 -7.47
C TYR A 169 9.91 14.36 -6.52
N THR A 170 9.78 14.91 -5.31
CA THR A 170 10.84 14.88 -4.31
C THR A 170 11.22 13.45 -3.95
N THR A 171 10.24 12.57 -3.71
CA THR A 171 10.50 11.17 -3.37
C THR A 171 11.22 10.43 -4.50
N ASN A 172 10.73 10.56 -5.74
CA ASN A 172 11.32 9.92 -6.91
C ASN A 172 12.72 10.47 -7.22
N ARG A 173 12.92 11.79 -7.07
CA ARG A 173 14.23 12.40 -7.26
C ARG A 173 15.23 11.90 -6.22
N THR A 174 14.85 11.83 -4.95
CA THR A 174 15.73 11.26 -3.90
C THR A 174 16.10 9.82 -4.23
N ARG A 175 15.12 9.00 -4.63
CA ARG A 175 15.36 7.61 -5.06
C ARG A 175 16.26 7.51 -6.29
N ALA A 176 16.13 8.42 -7.26
CA ALA A 176 16.99 8.45 -8.43
C ALA A 176 18.43 8.88 -8.08
N LEU A 177 18.61 9.81 -7.15
CA LEU A 177 19.93 10.20 -6.66
C LEU A 177 20.58 9.06 -5.84
N GLU A 178 19.81 8.33 -5.04
CA GLU A 178 20.26 7.12 -4.37
C GLU A 178 20.72 6.04 -5.38
N PHE A 179 20.06 5.93 -6.53
CA PHE A 179 20.47 5.04 -7.62
C PHE A 179 21.80 5.41 -8.27
N LEU A 180 22.00 6.71 -8.48
CA LEU A 180 23.17 7.23 -9.19
C LEU A 180 24.41 7.33 -8.28
N ASP A 181 24.26 7.19 -6.96
CA ASP A 181 25.39 7.22 -6.04
C ASP A 181 26.21 5.92 -6.12
N PRO A 182 27.50 5.98 -6.52
CA PRO A 182 28.36 4.80 -6.64
C PRO A 182 28.65 4.09 -5.30
N HIS A 183 28.30 4.70 -4.16
CA HIS A 183 28.40 4.10 -2.83
C HIS A 183 27.14 3.35 -2.41
N HIS A 184 26.07 3.41 -3.20
CA HIS A 184 24.84 2.68 -3.01
C HIS A 184 24.74 1.57 -4.07
N VAL A 185 24.37 0.36 -3.65
CA VAL A 185 24.09 -0.76 -4.56
C VAL A 185 22.61 -1.07 -4.47
N VAL A 186 21.97 -1.24 -5.63
CA VAL A 186 20.58 -1.71 -5.70
C VAL A 186 20.56 -3.16 -5.24
N ILE A 187 20.02 -3.40 -4.06
CA ILE A 187 19.76 -4.74 -3.54
C ILE A 187 18.30 -4.73 -3.12
N ILE A 188 17.42 -5.29 -3.97
CA ILE A 188 15.99 -5.54 -3.72
C ILE A 188 15.12 -4.28 -3.64
N GLN A 189 14.66 -3.71 -4.77
CA GLN A 189 13.68 -2.61 -4.83
C GLN A 189 13.91 -1.41 -3.87
N THR A 190 15.09 -1.34 -3.24
CA THR A 190 15.50 -0.52 -2.11
C THR A 190 17.04 -0.46 -2.14
N TYR A 191 17.61 0.69 -1.83
CA TYR A 191 19.06 0.85 -1.78
C TYR A 191 19.58 0.34 -0.43
N SER A 192 20.65 -0.47 -0.45
CA SER A 192 21.25 -1.01 0.78
C SER A 192 22.73 -0.64 0.86
N LYS A 193 23.22 -0.36 2.07
CA LYS A 193 24.63 -0.08 2.36
C LYS A 193 25.33 -1.35 2.85
N ILE A 194 26.28 -1.87 2.06
CA ILE A 194 27.05 -3.06 2.45
C ILE A 194 28.14 -2.66 3.47
N THR A 195 27.86 -2.82 4.77
CA THR A 195 28.78 -2.38 5.84
C THR A 195 29.67 -3.50 6.40
N LYS A 196 29.16 -4.72 6.64
CA LYS A 196 29.93 -5.78 7.34
C LYS A 196 30.67 -6.76 6.42
N HIS A 197 30.17 -7.03 5.22
CA HIS A 197 30.73 -8.07 4.34
C HIS A 197 31.38 -7.53 3.05
N ARG A 198 31.71 -6.22 3.02
CA ARG A 198 32.26 -5.53 1.83
C ARG A 198 33.48 -6.23 1.22
N LYS A 199 34.47 -6.61 2.05
CA LYS A 199 35.70 -7.27 1.57
C LYS A 199 35.43 -8.65 0.97
N LYS A 200 34.51 -9.41 1.57
CA LYS A 200 34.09 -10.72 1.06
C LYS A 200 33.37 -10.59 -0.28
N LEU A 201 32.46 -9.63 -0.40
CA LEU A 201 31.71 -9.38 -1.64
C LEU A 201 32.63 -8.86 -2.77
N GLN A 202 33.57 -7.96 -2.46
CA GLN A 202 34.59 -7.51 -3.41
C GLN A 202 35.50 -8.65 -3.88
N HIS A 203 35.88 -9.56 -2.98
CA HIS A 203 36.66 -10.74 -3.34
C HIS A 203 35.86 -11.66 -4.27
N ILE A 204 34.58 -11.91 -3.95
CA ILE A 204 33.70 -12.75 -4.77
C ILE A 204 33.52 -12.17 -6.18
N LEU A 205 33.29 -10.85 -6.29
CA LEU A 205 33.14 -10.14 -7.56
C LEU A 205 34.40 -10.14 -8.43
N ARG A 206 35.59 -10.21 -7.82
CA ARG A 206 36.87 -10.10 -8.53
C ARG A 206 37.50 -11.44 -8.87
N TYR A 207 37.24 -12.49 -8.08
CA TYR A 207 38.10 -13.69 -8.09
C TYR A 207 37.35 -15.02 -8.14
N THR A 208 36.02 -15.06 -8.18
CA THR A 208 35.26 -16.32 -8.24
C THR A 208 34.31 -16.41 -9.42
N ASN A 209 34.25 -17.60 -10.03
CA ASN A 209 33.29 -17.95 -11.07
C ASN A 209 31.86 -17.95 -10.49
N ASN A 210 31.14 -16.88 -10.81
CA ASN A 210 29.70 -16.59 -10.83
C ASN A 210 28.71 -17.22 -9.83
N ASP A 211 28.88 -18.44 -9.33
CA ASP A 211 27.88 -19.10 -8.48
C ASP A 211 27.88 -18.57 -7.04
N GLN A 212 29.07 -18.30 -6.48
CA GLN A 212 29.19 -17.75 -5.12
C GLN A 212 28.63 -16.33 -5.01
N LEU A 213 28.63 -15.58 -6.11
CA LEU A 213 28.00 -14.27 -6.19
C LEU A 213 26.48 -14.41 -6.11
N PHE A 214 25.92 -15.34 -6.88
CA PHE A 214 24.50 -15.64 -6.81
C PHE A 214 24.13 -16.18 -5.43
N GLU A 215 24.88 -17.09 -4.81
CA GLU A 215 24.57 -17.51 -3.43
C GLU A 215 24.63 -16.36 -2.42
N ALA A 216 25.61 -15.45 -2.53
CA ALA A 216 25.75 -14.32 -1.62
C ALA A 216 24.62 -13.28 -1.77
N ILE A 217 24.13 -13.07 -3.00
CA ILE A 217 23.09 -12.08 -3.32
C ILE A 217 21.68 -12.69 -3.24
N ASN A 218 21.47 -13.89 -3.79
CA ASN A 218 20.16 -14.53 -3.95
C ASN A 218 19.51 -14.93 -2.62
N HIS A 219 20.28 -15.08 -1.53
CA HIS A 219 19.72 -15.28 -0.19
C HIS A 219 19.25 -14.00 0.52
N THR A 220 19.50 -12.83 -0.07
CA THR A 220 18.97 -11.58 0.46
C THR A 220 17.51 -11.37 0.08
N GLU A 221 17.04 -12.04 -0.98
CA GLU A 221 15.70 -11.88 -1.53
C GLU A 221 14.68 -12.84 -0.90
N PRO A 222 13.62 -12.33 -0.26
CA PRO A 222 12.47 -13.12 0.15
C PRO A 222 11.69 -13.62 -1.07
N ASP A 223 12.17 -14.68 -1.74
CA ASP A 223 11.42 -15.38 -2.80
C ASP A 223 10.50 -16.49 -2.23
N TYR A 224 9.59 -17.01 -3.04
CA TYR A 224 8.64 -18.05 -2.66
C TYR A 224 9.33 -19.40 -2.46
N MET A 225 9.43 -19.85 -1.20
CA MET A 225 9.96 -21.18 -0.90
C MET A 225 8.86 -22.25 -1.01
N PRO A 226 9.08 -23.36 -1.73
CA PRO A 226 8.15 -24.48 -1.72
C PRO A 226 8.04 -25.06 -0.30
N TYR A 227 6.81 -25.21 0.16
CA TYR A 227 6.45 -25.84 1.43
C TYR A 227 6.69 -27.35 1.32
N THR A 228 7.78 -27.80 1.93
CA THR A 228 8.09 -29.22 2.11
C THR A 228 8.12 -29.53 3.61
N LYS A 229 8.06 -30.81 4.02
CA LYS A 229 8.22 -31.23 5.43
C LYS A 229 9.47 -30.63 6.11
N HIS A 230 10.48 -30.22 5.33
CA HIS A 230 11.74 -29.63 5.81
C HIS A 230 11.85 -28.10 5.60
N ALA A 231 10.91 -27.49 4.87
CA ALA A 231 10.84 -26.07 4.56
C ALA A 231 9.56 -25.46 5.14
N SER A 232 9.60 -25.15 6.43
CA SER A 232 8.53 -24.42 7.14
C SER A 232 8.77 -22.91 7.09
N ASN A 233 7.80 -22.11 7.56
CA ASN A 233 7.98 -20.68 7.77
C ASN A 233 9.22 -20.35 8.64
N ALA A 234 9.62 -21.25 9.55
CA ALA A 234 10.83 -21.10 10.35
C ALA A 234 12.11 -21.29 9.52
N THR A 235 12.09 -22.21 8.54
CA THR A 235 13.18 -22.41 7.58
C THR A 235 13.35 -21.17 6.69
N TYR A 236 12.24 -20.58 6.22
CA TYR A 236 12.24 -19.34 5.45
C TYR A 236 12.80 -18.15 6.28
N GLN A 237 12.32 -18.00 7.52
CA GLN A 237 12.84 -16.99 8.44
C GLN A 237 14.35 -17.13 8.67
N LYS A 238 14.85 -18.36 8.83
CA LYS A 238 16.28 -18.62 9.09
C LYS A 238 17.15 -18.41 7.85
N LYS A 239 16.76 -18.97 6.71
CA LYS A 239 17.60 -19.02 5.51
C LYS A 239 17.57 -17.71 4.70
N ILE A 240 16.46 -17.00 4.74
CA ILE A 240 16.25 -15.81 3.89
C ILE A 240 16.21 -14.54 4.75
N LEU A 241 15.25 -14.44 5.68
CA LEU A 241 15.01 -13.19 6.41
C LEU A 241 16.09 -12.86 7.45
N ASN A 242 16.64 -13.85 8.15
CA ASN A 242 17.72 -13.61 9.09
C ASN A 242 19.05 -13.34 8.38
N GLN A 243 19.28 -13.94 7.20
CA GLN A 243 20.44 -13.60 6.38
C GLN A 243 20.38 -12.17 5.88
N ALA A 244 19.19 -11.70 5.46
CA ALA A 244 18.96 -10.31 5.09
C ALA A 244 19.35 -9.30 6.18
N LYS A 245 19.23 -9.63 7.49
CA LYS A 245 19.66 -8.74 8.60
C LYS A 245 21.16 -8.48 8.67
N HIS A 246 21.99 -9.29 7.99
CA HIS A 246 23.43 -9.03 7.88
C HIS A 246 23.76 -7.94 6.84
N TYR A 247 22.75 -7.52 6.07
CA TYR A 247 22.79 -6.40 5.16
C TYR A 247 22.06 -5.23 5.83
N HIS A 248 22.69 -4.05 5.83
CA HIS A 248 22.10 -2.85 6.41
C HIS A 248 21.39 -2.08 5.30
N TYR A 249 20.07 -1.98 5.41
CA TYR A 249 19.21 -1.15 4.58
C TYR A 249 19.34 0.32 4.97
#